data_AF-A0A2T2P0F6-F1
#
_entry.id   AF-A0A2T2P0F6-F1
#
_cell.length_a   1.000
_cell.length_b   1.000
_cell.length_c   1.000
_cell.angle_alpha   90.00
_cell.angle_beta   90.00
_cell.angle_gamma   90.00
#
_symmetry.space_group_name_H-M   'P 1'
#
loop_
_entity.id
_entity.type
_entity.pdbx_description
1 polymer ?
#
loop_
_entity_poly.entity_id
_entity_poly.type
_entity_poly.pdbx_seq_one_letter_code
_entity_poly.pdbx_strand_id
1 'polypeptide(L)'
;MSLKHEIVANDADFPQFTPLMFEAIHPNGFVDACWPNNLDPEAQKLHASGFVFHKNMDSTVTWTKVTDTETGEIIGVAQWLVLKDQKPPEMDFDGPPGT
;
A
#
# COMPACT_ATOMS: atom_id res chain seq x y z
N MET A 1 -19.33 -14.64 -8.33
CA MET A 1 -18.22 -13.88 -7.74
C MET A 1 -17.88 -14.43 -6.37
N SER A 2 -16.98 -15.41 -6.35
CA SER A 2 -16.38 -15.94 -5.12
C SER A 2 -15.02 -15.27 -4.89
N LEU A 3 -14.80 -14.77 -3.68
CA LEU A 3 -13.64 -13.96 -3.33
C LEU A 3 -12.74 -14.66 -2.32
N LYS A 4 -11.44 -14.55 -2.50
CA LYS A 4 -10.43 -15.04 -1.54
C LYS A 4 -9.63 -13.87 -0.99
N HIS A 5 -9.61 -13.73 0.33
CA HIS A 5 -8.76 -12.77 1.05
C HIS A 5 -7.53 -13.49 1.61
N GLU A 6 -6.35 -12.89 1.45
CA GLU A 6 -5.10 -13.40 2.03
C GLU A 6 -4.05 -12.29 2.22
N ILE A 7 -3.03 -12.58 3.05
CA ILE A 7 -1.83 -11.75 3.15
C ILE A 7 -1.03 -11.88 1.85
N VAL A 8 -0.45 -10.78 1.38
CA VAL A 8 0.44 -10.77 0.21
C VAL A 8 1.76 -11.44 0.57
N ALA A 9 1.84 -12.75 0.30
CA ALA A 9 3.04 -13.55 0.55
C ALA A 9 4.09 -13.41 -0.55
N ASN A 10 3.67 -13.20 -1.81
CA ASN A 10 4.57 -13.13 -2.96
C ASN A 10 4.78 -11.69 -3.42
N ASP A 11 6.03 -11.24 -3.46
CA ASP A 11 6.36 -9.88 -3.89
C ASP A 11 6.05 -9.64 -5.38
N ALA A 12 5.93 -10.70 -6.18
CA ALA A 12 5.48 -10.61 -7.58
C ALA A 12 4.01 -10.15 -7.75
N ASP A 13 3.24 -10.09 -6.66
CA ASP A 13 1.88 -9.55 -6.68
C ASP A 13 1.88 -8.00 -6.75
N PHE A 14 2.91 -7.32 -6.22
CA PHE A 14 2.93 -5.87 -6.11
C PHE A 14 2.80 -5.14 -7.45
N PRO A 15 3.54 -5.52 -8.51
CA PRO A 15 3.36 -4.90 -9.82
C PRO A 15 1.95 -5.10 -10.40
N GLN A 16 1.22 -6.14 -10.00
CA GLN A 16 -0.11 -6.44 -10.53
C GLN A 16 -1.17 -5.50 -9.96
N PHE A 17 -1.12 -5.20 -8.66
CA PHE A 17 -2.13 -4.37 -7.99
C PHE A 17 -1.74 -2.89 -7.83
N THR A 18 -0.47 -2.52 -8.06
CA THR A 18 -0.04 -1.12 -7.95
C THR A 18 -0.82 -0.17 -8.87
N PRO A 19 -1.08 -0.51 -10.15
CA PRO A 19 -1.91 0.33 -11.02
C PRO A 19 -3.33 0.51 -10.48
N LEU A 20 -3.96 -0.60 -10.07
CA LEU A 20 -5.31 -0.61 -9.46
C LEU A 20 -5.39 0.30 -8.23
N MET A 21 -4.38 0.25 -7.36
CA MET A 21 -4.33 1.06 -6.14
C MET A 21 -4.29 2.56 -6.45
N PHE A 22 -3.46 2.97 -7.42
CA PHE A 22 -3.37 4.38 -7.79
C PHE A 22 -4.62 4.85 -8.54
N GLU A 23 -5.19 4.04 -9.41
CA GLU A 23 -6.47 4.36 -10.06
C GLU A 23 -7.59 4.57 -9.02
N ALA A 24 -7.65 3.72 -7.99
CA ALA A 24 -8.69 3.79 -6.96
C ALA A 24 -8.57 5.00 -6.03
N ILE A 25 -7.35 5.53 -5.82
CA ILE A 25 -7.11 6.65 -4.90
C ILE A 25 -7.16 8.02 -5.59
N HIS A 26 -7.17 8.05 -6.92
CA HIS A 26 -7.18 9.27 -7.70
C HIS A 26 -8.57 9.91 -7.78
N PRO A 27 -8.65 11.27 -7.78
CA PRO A 27 -7.57 12.23 -7.58
C PRO A 27 -7.23 12.44 -6.09
N ASN A 28 -5.93 12.52 -5.74
CA ASN A 28 -5.50 12.80 -4.37
C ASN A 28 -4.15 13.52 -4.30
N GLY A 29 -4.17 14.80 -3.93
CA GLY A 29 -2.97 15.65 -3.91
C GLY A 29 -1.88 15.21 -2.93
N PHE A 30 -2.23 14.51 -1.83
CA PHE A 30 -1.23 13.92 -0.95
C PHE A 30 -0.52 12.75 -1.64
N VAL A 31 -1.28 11.88 -2.32
CA VAL A 31 -0.71 10.75 -3.06
C VAL A 31 0.15 11.24 -4.21
N ASP A 32 -0.26 12.31 -4.91
CA ASP A 32 0.53 12.89 -6.00
C ASP A 32 1.87 13.47 -5.51
N ALA A 33 1.90 14.02 -4.30
CA ALA A 33 3.12 14.52 -3.68
C ALA A 33 4.05 13.38 -3.20
N CYS A 34 3.49 12.32 -2.60
CA CYS A 34 4.27 11.20 -2.08
C CYS A 34 4.73 10.22 -3.17
N TRP A 35 3.93 10.03 -4.23
CA TRP A 35 4.20 9.16 -5.37
C TRP A 35 4.01 9.92 -6.67
N PRO A 36 5.00 10.74 -7.07
CA PRO A 36 4.90 11.49 -8.31
C PRO A 36 4.78 10.55 -9.52
N ASN A 37 4.01 10.98 -10.52
CA ASN A 37 3.71 10.21 -11.74
C ASN A 37 3.11 8.83 -11.46
N ASN A 38 2.35 8.66 -10.37
CA ASN A 38 1.73 7.40 -9.97
C ASN A 38 0.78 6.73 -11.01
N LEU A 39 0.39 7.42 -12.08
CA LEU A 39 -0.36 6.86 -13.21
C LEU A 39 0.53 6.46 -14.41
N ASP A 40 1.83 6.77 -14.38
CA ASP A 40 2.80 6.35 -15.39
C ASP A 40 3.25 4.89 -15.16
N PRO A 41 3.21 4.00 -16.17
CA PRO A 41 3.56 2.59 -16.00
C PRO A 41 5.00 2.32 -15.53
N GLU A 42 5.98 3.14 -15.91
CA GLU A 42 7.37 2.95 -15.46
C GLU A 42 7.53 3.43 -14.01
N ALA A 43 6.89 4.54 -13.65
CA ALA A 43 6.83 4.99 -12.26
C ALA A 43 6.13 3.96 -11.36
N GLN A 44 5.05 3.33 -11.83
CA GLN A 44 4.35 2.27 -11.08
C GLN A 44 5.24 1.06 -10.77
N LYS A 45 6.14 0.66 -11.68
CA LYS A 45 7.13 -0.41 -11.40
C LYS A 45 8.10 0.00 -10.30
N LEU A 46 8.54 1.26 -10.30
CA LEU A 46 9.40 1.81 -9.26
C LEU A 46 8.67 1.85 -7.91
N HIS A 47 7.43 2.34 -7.90
CA HIS A 47 6.59 2.39 -6.70
C HIS A 47 6.31 0.99 -6.13
N ALA A 48 5.99 0.02 -6.99
CA ALA A 48 5.83 -1.39 -6.59
C ALA A 48 7.09 -1.93 -5.90
N SER A 49 8.27 -1.63 -6.44
CA SER A 49 9.56 -2.01 -5.84
C SER A 49 9.77 -1.32 -4.48
N GLY A 50 9.37 -0.05 -4.36
CA GLY A 50 9.39 0.70 -3.10
C GLY A 50 8.46 0.11 -2.03
N PHE A 51 7.27 -0.35 -2.41
CA PHE A 51 6.35 -1.02 -1.49
C PHE A 51 6.88 -2.37 -1.01
N VAL A 52 7.50 -3.15 -1.90
CA VAL A 52 8.20 -4.40 -1.53
C VAL A 52 9.33 -4.10 -0.56
N PHE A 53 10.16 -3.08 -0.85
CA PHE A 53 11.23 -2.67 0.04
C PHE A 53 10.69 -2.27 1.43
N HIS A 54 9.65 -1.45 1.49
CA HIS A 54 9.03 -1.02 2.74
C HIS A 54 8.46 -2.19 3.55
N LYS A 55 7.72 -3.10 2.91
CA LYS A 55 7.19 -4.34 3.54
C LYS A 55 8.31 -5.18 4.16
N ASN A 56 9.46 -5.28 3.49
CA ASN A 56 10.58 -6.09 3.95
C ASN A 56 11.44 -5.39 5.00
N MET A 57 11.46 -4.05 5.00
CA MET A 57 12.21 -3.24 5.96
C MET A 57 11.45 -3.06 7.28
N ASP A 58 10.14 -2.87 7.24
CA ASP A 58 9.30 -2.61 8.41
C ASP A 58 8.35 -3.79 8.66
N SER A 59 8.65 -4.56 9.71
CA SER A 59 7.85 -5.73 10.12
C SER A 59 6.41 -5.42 10.53
N THR A 60 6.07 -4.16 10.76
CA THR A 60 4.69 -3.74 11.05
C THR A 60 3.85 -3.62 9.78
N VAL A 61 4.49 -3.43 8.62
CA VAL A 61 3.80 -3.28 7.33
C VAL A 61 3.23 -4.63 6.89
N THR A 62 1.92 -4.70 6.85
CA THR A 62 1.17 -5.86 6.39
C THR A 62 0.32 -5.49 5.18
N TRP A 63 0.52 -6.20 4.08
CA TRP A 63 -0.31 -6.09 2.88
C TRP A 63 -1.27 -7.28 2.80
N THR A 64 -2.53 -7.00 2.48
CA THR A 64 -3.52 -8.04 2.17
C THR A 64 -4.12 -7.78 0.80
N LYS A 65 -4.55 -8.85 0.13
CA LYS A 65 -5.19 -8.81 -1.19
C LYS A 65 -6.51 -9.57 -1.18
N VAL A 66 -7.38 -9.20 -2.11
CA VAL A 66 -8.57 -9.96 -2.49
C VAL A 66 -8.43 -10.38 -3.94
N THR A 67 -8.58 -11.68 -4.18
CA THR A 67 -8.54 -12.27 -5.52
C THR A 67 -9.91 -12.82 -5.87
N ASP A 68 -10.41 -12.52 -7.07
CA ASP A 68 -11.56 -13.22 -7.63
C ASP A 68 -11.13 -14.65 -7.99
N THR A 69 -11.77 -15.63 -7.36
CA THR A 69 -11.41 -17.04 -7.53
C THR A 69 -11.80 -17.62 -8.90
N GLU A 70 -12.70 -16.94 -9.63
CA GLU A 70 -13.12 -17.37 -10.96
C GLU A 70 -12.11 -16.94 -12.03
N THR A 71 -11.56 -15.73 -11.93
CA THR A 71 -10.62 -15.15 -12.92
C THR A 71 -9.15 -15.26 -12.50
N GLY A 72 -8.88 -15.37 -11.19
CA GLY A 72 -7.53 -15.29 -10.62
C GLY A 72 -7.00 -13.86 -10.49
N GLU A 73 -7.79 -12.84 -10.82
CA GLU A 73 -7.37 -11.44 -10.79
C GLU A 73 -7.41 -10.88 -9.36
N ILE A 74 -6.41 -10.06 -9.02
CA ILE A 74 -6.42 -9.27 -7.79
C ILE A 74 -7.34 -8.06 -8.00
N ILE A 75 -8.43 -8.00 -7.23
CA ILE A 75 -9.48 -6.98 -7.38
C ILE A 75 -9.47 -5.95 -6.25
N GLY A 76 -8.61 -6.12 -5.26
CA GLY A 76 -8.49 -5.19 -4.14
C GLY A 76 -7.29 -5.48 -3.27
N VAL A 77 -6.77 -4.42 -2.65
CA VAL A 77 -5.63 -4.49 -1.74
C VAL A 77 -5.79 -3.52 -0.58
N ALA A 78 -5.12 -3.83 0.53
CA ALA A 78 -5.01 -2.94 1.67
C ALA A 78 -3.64 -3.07 2.31
N GLN A 79 -3.07 -1.93 2.72
CA GLN A 79 -1.88 -1.85 3.55
C GLN A 79 -2.29 -1.46 4.97
N TRP A 80 -1.72 -2.13 5.96
CA TRP A 80 -1.88 -1.83 7.37
C TRP A 80 -0.52 -1.74 8.05
N LEU A 81 -0.41 -0.86 9.04
CA LEU A 81 0.62 -0.95 10.07
C LEU A 81 0.03 -1.75 11.23
N VAL A 82 0.47 -2.98 11.41
CA VAL A 82 -0.01 -3.90 12.46
C VAL A 82 0.99 -3.91 13.61
N LEU A 83 0.65 -3.16 14.65
CA LEU A 83 1.45 -3.05 15.86
C LEU A 83 1.00 -4.10 16.86
N LYS A 84 1.86 -5.08 17.14
CA LYS A 84 1.62 -6.09 18.17
C LYS A 84 2.26 -5.64 19.48
N ASP A 85 1.52 -5.77 20.59
CA ASP A 85 2.02 -5.62 21.96
C ASP A 85 2.54 -4.22 22.36
N GLN A 86 2.52 -3.22 21.47
CA GLN A 86 2.91 -1.84 21.76
C GLN A 86 1.98 -0.82 21.09
N LYS A 87 1.39 0.07 21.89
CA LYS A 87 0.82 1.34 21.40
C LYS A 87 2.01 2.28 21.11
N PRO A 88 2.05 2.98 19.96
CA PRO A 88 3.07 4.00 19.73
C PRO A 88 3.05 5.05 20.84
N PRO A 89 4.20 5.62 21.22
CA PRO A 89 4.21 6.78 22.09
C PRO A 89 3.40 7.90 21.44
N GLU A 90 2.64 8.64 22.25
CA GLU A 90 1.95 9.84 21.79
C GLU A 90 3.00 10.87 21.38
N MET A 91 2.91 11.37 20.15
CA MET A 91 3.72 12.47 19.66
C MET A 91 2.85 13.71 19.61
N ASP A 92 3.34 14.80 20.21
CA ASP A 92 2.72 16.11 20.07
C ASP A 92 3.07 16.65 18.68
N PHE A 93 2.10 16.60 17.76
CA PHE A 93 2.27 17.02 16.37
C PHE A 93 2.08 18.52 16.18
N ASP A 94 1.45 19.17 17.15
CA ASP A 94 1.39 20.62 17.21
C ASP A 94 2.76 21.08 17.71
N GLY A 95 3.59 21.61 16.81
CA GLY A 95 4.86 22.22 17.15
C GLY A 95 4.71 23.24 18.31
N PRO A 96 5.83 23.73 18.88
CA PRO A 96 5.77 24.69 19.98
C PRO A 96 4.82 25.86 19.63
N PRO A 97 4.02 26.37 20.59
CA PRO A 97 3.04 27.41 20.32
C PRO A 97 3.65 28.60 19.57
N GLY A 98 3.14 28.90 18.37
CA GLY A 98 3.51 30.10 17.60
C GLY A 98 4.38 29.89 16.36
N THR A 99 4.51 28.67 15.82
CA THR A 99 5.02 28.44 14.45
C THR A 99 3.92 28.54 13.40
#